data_AF-A0A937WJG8-F1
#
_entry.id   AF-A0A937WJG8-F1
#
_cell.length_a   1.000
_cell.length_b   1.000
_cell.length_c   1.000
_cell.angle_alpha   90.00
_cell.angle_beta   90.00
_cell.angle_gamma   90.00
#
_symmetry.space_group_name_H-M   'P 1'
#
loop_
_entity.id
_entity.type
_entity.pdbx_description
1 polymer ?
#
loop_
_entity_poly.entity_id
_entity_poly.type
_entity_poly.pdbx_seq_one_letter_code
_entity_poly.pdbx_strand_id
1 'polypeptide(L)'
;MVTEVKIEFDTEFIEQLDKLAQSEFKTRESVIKSALAAYIERYTKMVDIKRLATGKFLNGDLDFDDFARIVGYDNAILARDIDQAMKESIVDAKKDFAF
;
A
#
# COMPACT_ATOMS: atom_id res chain seq x y z
N MET A 1 2.49 -22.38 15.72
CA MET A 1 1.69 -23.10 14.72
C MET A 1 2.48 -23.07 13.41
N VAL A 2 2.69 -24.22 12.77
CA VAL A 2 3.39 -24.31 11.48
C VAL A 2 2.34 -24.64 10.42
N THR A 3 2.31 -23.88 9.34
CA THR A 3 1.38 -24.09 8.22
C THR A 3 2.19 -24.54 7.01
N GLU A 4 1.81 -25.66 6.41
CA GLU A 4 2.41 -26.15 5.16
C GLU A 4 1.73 -25.47 3.97
N VAL A 5 2.53 -24.98 3.03
CA VAL A 5 2.06 -24.37 1.77
C VAL A 5 2.82 -25.04 0.63
N LYS A 6 2.09 -25.59 -0.35
CA LYS A 6 2.66 -26.13 -1.59
C LYS A 6 2.51 -25.09 -2.69
N ILE A 7 3.61 -24.81 -3.40
CA ILE A 7 3.67 -23.85 -4.48
C ILE A 7 4.43 -24.50 -5.62
N GLU A 8 3.90 -24.38 -6.83
CA GLU A 8 4.55 -24.85 -8.05
C GLU A 8 5.22 -23.66 -8.74
N PHE A 9 6.46 -23.86 -9.17
CA PHE A 9 7.24 -22.91 -9.94
C PHE A 9 7.75 -23.59 -11.20
N ASP A 10 7.98 -22.82 -12.25
CA ASP A 10 8.67 -23.33 -13.42
C ASP A 10 10.12 -23.73 -13.08
N THR A 11 10.70 -24.59 -13.92
CA THR A 11 12.05 -25.13 -13.72
C THR A 11 13.10 -24.02 -13.72
N GLU A 12 12.94 -23.01 -14.57
CA GLU A 12 13.90 -21.90 -14.69
C GLU A 12 13.99 -21.10 -13.38
N PHE A 13 12.85 -20.79 -12.77
CA PHE A 13 12.77 -20.09 -11.50
C PHE A 13 13.39 -20.90 -10.36
N ILE A 14 13.19 -22.23 -10.34
CA ILE A 14 13.82 -23.11 -9.36
C ILE A 14 15.35 -23.08 -9.50
N GLU A 15 15.88 -23.11 -10.72
CA GLU A 15 17.33 -23.01 -10.96
C GLU A 15 17.90 -21.64 -10.52
N GLN A 16 17.16 -20.56 -10.73
CA GLN A 16 17.55 -19.23 -10.24
C GLN A 16 17.54 -19.16 -8.71
N LEU A 17 16.52 -19.74 -8.08
CA LEU A 17 16.39 -19.82 -6.63
C LEU A 17 17.52 -20.66 -6.00
N ASP A 18 17.96 -21.73 -6.65
CA ASP A 18 19.10 -22.54 -6.23
C ASP A 18 20.40 -21.73 -6.21
N LYS A 19 20.68 -21.01 -7.30
CA LYS A 19 21.88 -20.17 -7.40
C LYS A 19 21.89 -19.11 -6.31
N LEU A 20 20.74 -18.49 -6.04
CA LEU A 20 20.59 -17.49 -4.98
C LEU A 20 20.75 -18.10 -3.58
N ALA A 21 20.13 -19.25 -3.34
CA ALA A 21 20.25 -19.97 -2.07
C ALA A 21 21.71 -20.37 -1.79
N GLN A 22 22.42 -20.85 -2.81
CA GLN A 22 23.83 -21.21 -2.72
C GLN A 22 24.72 -19.99 -2.46
N SER A 23 24.50 -18.87 -3.16
CA SER A 23 25.31 -17.66 -2.98
C SER A 23 25.13 -17.02 -1.59
N GLU A 24 23.94 -17.16 -0.99
CA GLU A 24 23.64 -16.67 0.36
C GLU A 24 23.88 -17.71 1.47
N PHE A 25 24.35 -18.92 1.16
CA PHE A 25 24.50 -20.03 2.11
C PHE A 25 23.20 -20.37 2.87
N LYS A 26 22.06 -20.36 2.16
CA LYS A 26 20.72 -20.59 2.70
C LYS A 26 20.02 -21.75 1.99
N THR A 27 18.90 -22.20 2.55
CA THR A 27 17.97 -23.11 1.87
C THR A 27 16.98 -22.32 1.00
N ARG A 28 16.43 -22.96 -0.05
CA ARG A 28 15.33 -22.38 -0.86
C ARG A 28 14.20 -21.85 0.02
N GLU A 29 13.79 -22.64 1.01
CA GLU A 29 12.73 -22.28 1.96
C GLU A 29 13.07 -20.99 2.73
N SER A 30 14.31 -20.86 3.21
CA SER A 30 14.76 -19.66 3.93
C SER A 30 14.74 -18.42 3.04
N VAL A 31 15.18 -18.56 1.77
CA VAL A 31 15.14 -17.48 0.79
C VAL A 31 13.70 -17.05 0.51
N ILE A 32 12.80 -18.00 0.21
CA ILE A 32 11.38 -17.73 -0.05
C ILE A 32 10.73 -17.04 1.16
N LYS A 33 10.94 -17.57 2.37
CA LYS A 33 10.40 -16.98 3.61
C LYS A 33 10.88 -15.55 3.81
N SER A 34 12.17 -15.29 3.60
CA SER A 34 12.75 -13.96 3.75
C SER A 34 12.19 -12.99 2.72
N ALA A 35 12.07 -13.42 1.46
CA ALA A 35 11.52 -12.62 0.38
C ALA A 35 10.04 -12.26 0.63
N LEU A 36 9.23 -13.23 1.06
CA LEU A 36 7.82 -13.01 1.41
C LEU A 36 7.68 -12.07 2.61
N ALA A 37 8.47 -12.28 3.67
CA ALA A 37 8.45 -11.40 4.84
C ALA A 37 8.78 -9.95 4.44
N ALA A 38 9.83 -9.75 3.64
CA ALA A 38 10.22 -8.43 3.17
C ALA A 38 9.17 -7.79 2.24
N TYR A 39 8.51 -8.60 1.40
CA TYR A 39 7.41 -8.12 0.57
C TYR A 39 6.22 -7.64 1.42
N ILE A 40 5.78 -8.46 2.38
CA ILE A 40 4.68 -8.13 3.29
C ILE A 40 5.03 -6.87 4.08
N GLU A 41 6.24 -6.77 4.63
CA GLU A 41 6.68 -5.60 5.37
C GLU A 41 6.66 -4.33 4.51
N ARG A 42 7.19 -4.37 3.28
CA ARG A 42 7.14 -3.23 2.35
C ARG A 42 5.70 -2.84 2.02
N TYR A 43 4.84 -3.82 1.78
CA TYR A 43 3.44 -3.59 1.49
C TYR A 43 2.74 -2.90 2.67
N THR A 44 2.89 -3.41 3.90
CA THR A 44 2.29 -2.82 5.10
C THR A 44 2.80 -1.39 5.33
N LYS A 45 4.11 -1.15 5.21
CA LYS A 45 4.67 0.20 5.33
C LYS A 45 4.11 1.16 4.28
N MET A 46 3.94 0.69 3.05
CA MET A 46 3.35 1.51 1.98
C MET A 46 1.89 1.87 2.29
N VAL A 47 1.11 0.92 2.80
CA VAL A 47 -0.27 1.18 3.24
C VAL A 47 -0.30 2.26 4.33
N ASP A 48 0.59 2.17 5.32
CA ASP A 48 0.68 3.18 6.38
C ASP A 48 1.11 4.56 5.86
N ILE A 49 2.10 4.61 4.96
CA ILE A 49 2.53 5.86 4.31
C ILE A 49 1.35 6.50 3.56
N LYS A 50 0.63 5.71 2.76
CA LYS A 50 -0.54 6.20 2.01
C LYS A 50 -1.62 6.72 2.95
N ARG A 51 -1.93 5.99 4.03
CA ARG A 51 -2.90 6.40 5.04
C ARG A 51 -2.51 7.73 5.70
N LEU A 52 -1.25 7.89 6.08
CA LEU A 52 -0.73 9.13 6.66
C LEU A 52 -0.78 10.30 5.65
N ALA A 53 -0.43 10.05 4.39
CA ALA A 53 -0.49 11.05 3.32
C ALA A 53 -1.92 11.52 3.06
N THR A 54 -2.90 10.60 3.03
CA THR A 54 -4.32 10.95 2.93
C THR A 54 -4.75 11.84 4.10
N GLY A 55 -4.39 11.49 5.34
CA GLY A 55 -4.72 12.30 6.50
C GLY A 55 -4.15 13.73 6.40
N LYS A 56 -2.89 13.85 5.99
CA LYS A 56 -2.25 15.17 5.78
C LYS A 56 -2.91 15.97 4.66
N PHE A 57 -3.26 15.33 3.55
CA PHE A 57 -3.95 15.98 2.44
C PHE A 57 -5.31 16.54 2.87
N LEU A 58 -6.13 15.74 3.56
CA LEU A 58 -7.45 16.16 4.03
C LEU A 58 -7.38 17.30 5.05
N ASN A 59 -6.31 17.35 5.85
CA ASN A 59 -6.05 18.44 6.79
C ASN A 59 -5.46 19.70 6.12
N GLY A 60 -5.07 19.63 4.85
CA GLY A 60 -4.41 20.73 4.13
C GLY A 60 -2.90 20.84 4.38
N ASP A 61 -2.29 19.86 5.06
CA ASP A 61 -0.85 19.81 5.36
C ASP A 61 0.01 19.24 4.22
N LEU A 62 -0.64 18.73 3.16
CA LEU A 62 -0.01 18.18 1.97
C LEU A 62 -0.82 18.62 0.76
N ASP A 63 -0.14 19.14 -0.28
CA ASP A 63 -0.81 19.52 -1.51
C ASP A 63 -1.21 18.30 -2.35
N PHE A 64 -2.06 18.53 -3.35
CA PHE A 64 -2.59 17.46 -4.19
C PHE A 64 -1.51 16.78 -5.03
N ASP A 65 -0.53 17.51 -5.54
CA ASP A 65 0.49 16.96 -6.44
C ASP A 65 1.42 16.00 -5.70
N ASP A 66 1.88 16.40 -4.51
CA ASP A 66 2.71 15.56 -3.65
C ASP A 66 1.92 14.40 -3.06
N PHE A 67 0.65 14.61 -2.73
CA PHE A 67 -0.24 13.52 -2.35
C PHE A 67 -0.42 12.50 -3.49
N ALA A 68 -0.69 12.96 -4.72
CA ALA A 68 -0.87 12.12 -5.90
C ALA A 68 0.37 11.30 -6.25
N ARG A 69 1.57 11.86 -6.05
CA ARG A 69 2.84 11.12 -6.17
C ARG A 69 2.95 9.96 -5.19
N ILE A 70 2.40 10.09 -3.98
CA ILE A 70 2.50 9.08 -2.93
C ILE A 70 1.44 8.00 -3.09
N VAL A 71 0.17 8.37 -3.32
CA VAL A 71 -0.94 7.41 -3.34
C VAL A 71 -1.29 6.88 -4.73
N GLY A 72 -0.82 7.57 -5.78
CA GLY A 72 -1.22 7.37 -7.17
C GLY A 72 -2.36 8.31 -7.56
N TYR A 73 -2.33 8.82 -8.78
CA TYR A 73 -3.22 9.86 -9.27
C TYR A 73 -4.72 9.52 -9.13
N ASP A 74 -5.12 8.31 -9.51
CA ASP A 74 -6.53 7.88 -9.43
C ASP A 74 -7.06 7.86 -7.98
N ASN A 75 -6.23 7.39 -7.04
CA ASN A 75 -6.57 7.38 -5.62
C ASN A 75 -6.63 8.80 -5.05
N ALA A 76 -5.79 9.71 -5.56
CA ALA A 76 -5.77 11.08 -5.13
C ALA A 76 -7.02 11.85 -5.58
N ILE A 77 -7.44 11.66 -6.84
CA ILE A 77 -8.71 12.20 -7.34
C ILE A 77 -9.87 11.71 -6.48
N LEU A 78 -9.96 10.40 -6.25
CA LEU A 78 -11.06 9.84 -5.48
C LEU A 78 -11.15 10.46 -4.08
N ALA A 79 -10.01 10.62 -3.39
CA ALA A 79 -9.97 11.23 -2.07
C ALA A 79 -10.37 12.72 -2.10
N ARG A 80 -9.92 13.48 -3.09
CA ARG A 80 -10.30 14.90 -3.28
C ARG A 80 -11.80 15.05 -3.52
N ASP A 81 -12.35 14.24 -4.42
CA ASP A 81 -13.76 14.33 -4.81
C ASP A 81 -14.68 13.97 -3.64
N ILE A 82 -14.29 12.96 -2.83
CA ILE A 82 -14.98 12.60 -1.59
C ILE A 82 -14.91 13.73 -0.56
N ASP A 83 -13.74 14.35 -0.36
CA ASP A 83 -13.56 15.47 0.57
C ASP A 83 -14.40 16.70 0.16
N GLN A 84 -14.42 17.02 -1.13
CA GLN A 84 -15.23 18.11 -1.66
C GLN A 84 -16.72 17.85 -1.48
N ALA A 85 -17.20 16.65 -1.82
CA ALA A 85 -18.60 16.27 -1.63
C ALA A 85 -19.02 16.33 -0.14
N MET A 86 -18.15 15.93 0.78
CA MET A 86 -18.41 16.06 2.22
C MET A 86 -18.51 17.53 2.66
N LYS A 87 -17.59 18.39 2.19
CA LYS A 87 -17.62 19.82 2.52
C LYS A 87 -18.89 20.50 2.00
N GLU A 88 -19.30 20.20 0.76
CA GLU A 88 -20.53 20.71 0.16
C GLU A 88 -21.76 20.26 0.96
N SER A 89 -21.84 18.96 1.32
CA SER A 89 -22.94 18.41 2.13
C SER A 89 -23.05 19.08 3.51
N ILE A 90 -21.93 19.35 4.19
CA ILE A 90 -21.92 20.05 5.48
C ILE A 90 -22.42 21.49 5.34
N VAL A 91 -22.02 22.17 4.26
CA VAL A 91 -22.46 23.55 3.99
C VAL A 91 -23.96 23.61 3.76
N ASP A 92 -24.51 22.67 2.99
CA ASP A 92 -25.94 22.63 2.70
C ASP A 92 -26.77 22.26 3.94
N ALA A 93 -26.32 21.29 4.74
CA ALA A 93 -26.98 20.98 6.01
C ALA A 93 -27.04 22.20 6.94
N LYS A 94 -25.95 23.00 7.02
CA LYS A 94 -25.93 24.23 7.82
C LYS A 94 -26.91 25.29 7.33
N LYS A 95 -27.20 25.37 6.03
CA LYS A 95 -28.20 26.28 5.49
C LYS A 95 -29.62 25.84 5.90
N ASP A 96 -29.89 24.54 5.88
CA ASP A 96 -31.20 23.99 6.25
C ASP A 96 -31.53 24.19 7.73
N PHE A 97 -30.53 24.26 8.61
CA PHE A 97 -30.69 24.55 10.05
C PHE A 97 -30.67 26.04 10.41
N ALA A 98 -30.45 26.94 9.44
CA ALA A 98 -30.38 28.39 9.66
C ALA A 98 -31.73 29.12 9.47
N PHE A 99 -32.83 28.37 9.31
CA PHE A 99 -34.21 28.88 9.19
C PHE A 99 -35.09 28.42 10.36
#